data_AF-A0A7R9MX83-F1
#
_entry.id   AF-A0A7R9MX83-F1
#
_cell.length_a   1.000
_cell.length_b   1.000
_cell.length_c   1.000
_cell.angle_alpha   90.00
_cell.angle_beta   90.00
_cell.angle_gamma   90.00
#
_symmetry.space_group_name_H-M   'P 1'
#
loop_
_entity.id
_entity.type
_entity.pdbx_description
1 polymer ?
#
loop_
_entity_poly.entity_id
_entity_poly.type
_entity_poly.pdbx_seq_one_letter_code
_entity_poly.pdbx_strand_id
1 'polypeptide(L)'
;MKINPFLSLILLLTAVTSIAAASECTDCHSTTTPKIVEDFKKSTMADDLDCANCHGSAHTSDDDADEAKLPTPDTCAPCHNIQKTQFMKGKHSIAWAALFAPPTTTDQPKELMEGQKGCGGCHKIGVKNETGWEEYEYGTASCDNCHTRHSFSVEEARKPEACLPCHQGFDHAQWEMYSTSKHGVIYQTEGDTWNWSLPLSEAGDEYTAPTCQLCHMPDGDHGVITSWGFLGVRVEEPDEEWASDRVSILKAYGVLDAEGNPTPRFDLVGAAKLARLTMEEWNAPREEMIATCSDCHSETFARNSLEEGDHLLREADRIYASSIETVASLYSDGILPEPEYIDELPSYPYPDVLRFYDQATPIEEDLWLMWMEYRMRTFQGAFHANPDYAQWYGWAPLKETAVRIKAEDKRLRAEAAGSKERTGERRSTRESPGFNAILGIPAILGLVPLLRRRGG
;
A
#
# COMPACT_ATOMS: atom_id res chain seq x y z
N MET A 1 2.24 -80.33 -40.23
CA MET A 1 1.47 -79.48 -41.17
C MET A 1 0.00 -79.89 -41.12
N LYS A 2 -0.85 -79.10 -40.47
CA LYS A 2 -2.18 -78.68 -40.94
C LYS A 2 -2.87 -77.88 -39.83
N ILE A 3 -3.11 -76.62 -40.18
CA ILE A 3 -3.72 -75.53 -39.42
C ILE A 3 -5.22 -75.82 -39.32
N ASN A 4 -5.82 -75.58 -38.15
CA ASN A 4 -7.29 -75.57 -37.98
C ASN A 4 -7.74 -74.12 -37.72
N PRO A 5 -8.67 -73.57 -38.52
CA PRO A 5 -9.07 -72.16 -38.47
C PRO A 5 -10.27 -71.92 -37.53
N PHE A 6 -10.60 -70.64 -37.36
CA PHE A 6 -11.74 -70.06 -36.64
C PHE A 6 -11.52 -69.66 -35.18
N LEU A 7 -10.65 -68.66 -35.08
CA LEU A 7 -10.81 -67.44 -34.28
C LEU A 7 -12.19 -66.80 -34.53
N SER A 8 -12.91 -66.44 -33.46
CA SER A 8 -13.80 -65.26 -33.38
C SER A 8 -14.20 -65.03 -31.93
N LEU A 9 -13.30 -64.42 -31.17
CA LEU A 9 -13.63 -63.82 -29.88
C LEU A 9 -13.99 -62.36 -30.15
N ILE A 10 -15.28 -62.05 -30.12
CA ILE A 10 -15.78 -60.67 -30.21
C ILE A 10 -15.44 -59.98 -28.90
N LEU A 11 -14.40 -59.16 -28.92
CA LEU A 11 -14.08 -58.21 -27.85
C LEU A 11 -15.00 -57.00 -28.04
N LEU A 12 -16.11 -56.94 -27.30
CA LEU A 12 -16.89 -55.70 -27.17
C LEU A 12 -16.02 -54.69 -26.41
N LEU A 13 -15.35 -53.79 -27.14
CA LEU A 13 -14.92 -52.52 -26.57
C LEU A 13 -16.18 -51.68 -26.34
N THR A 14 -16.65 -51.63 -25.09
CA THR A 14 -17.52 -50.55 -24.64
C THR A 14 -16.68 -49.28 -24.61
N ALA A 15 -16.73 -48.50 -25.70
CA ALA A 15 -16.35 -47.10 -25.67
C ALA A 15 -17.34 -46.39 -24.74
N VAL A 16 -16.94 -46.19 -23.49
CA VAL A 16 -17.60 -45.23 -22.60
C VAL A 16 -17.17 -43.86 -23.12
N THR A 17 -17.91 -43.32 -24.08
CA THR A 17 -17.89 -41.89 -24.34
C THR A 17 -18.48 -41.23 -23.10
N SER A 18 -17.63 -40.61 -22.27
CA SER A 18 -18.09 -39.68 -21.26
C SER A 18 -18.76 -38.52 -21.98
N ILE A 19 -20.08 -38.57 -22.10
CA ILE A 19 -20.88 -37.40 -22.41
C ILE A 19 -20.67 -36.48 -21.21
N ALA A 20 -19.94 -35.37 -21.40
CA ALA A 20 -19.90 -34.29 -20.43
C ALA A 20 -21.36 -33.95 -20.11
N ALA A 21 -21.76 -34.14 -18.85
CA ALA A 21 -23.11 -33.79 -18.44
C ALA A 21 -23.30 -32.29 -18.73
N ALA A 22 -24.38 -31.94 -19.44
CA ALA A 22 -24.73 -30.55 -19.67
C ALA A 22 -24.85 -29.86 -18.31
N SER A 23 -24.16 -28.75 -18.13
CA SER A 23 -24.17 -28.01 -16.87
C SER A 23 -25.47 -27.25 -16.73
N GLU A 24 -26.29 -27.65 -15.75
CA GLU A 24 -27.53 -26.95 -15.38
C GLU A 24 -27.24 -25.47 -15.03
N CYS A 25 -26.07 -25.21 -14.45
CA CYS A 25 -25.59 -23.86 -14.15
C CYS A 25 -25.42 -23.05 -15.44
N THR A 26 -24.66 -23.58 -16.42
CA THR A 26 -24.41 -22.88 -17.68
C THR A 26 -25.66 -22.72 -18.53
N ASP A 27 -26.59 -23.67 -18.47
CA ASP A 27 -27.85 -23.63 -19.21
C ASP A 27 -28.73 -22.46 -18.72
N CYS A 28 -28.90 -22.32 -17.41
CA CYS A 28 -29.64 -21.20 -16.82
C CYS A 28 -28.91 -19.87 -17.00
N HIS A 29 -27.62 -19.81 -16.62
CA HIS A 29 -26.84 -18.58 -16.65
C HIS A 29 -26.50 -18.08 -18.06
N SER A 30 -26.63 -18.93 -19.09
CA SER A 30 -26.57 -18.46 -20.49
C SER A 30 -27.70 -17.48 -20.83
N THR A 31 -28.77 -17.47 -20.04
CA THR A 31 -29.88 -16.51 -20.17
C THR A 31 -29.79 -15.41 -19.10
N THR A 32 -29.53 -15.77 -17.84
CA THR A 32 -29.55 -14.81 -16.72
C THR A 32 -28.31 -13.92 -16.66
N THR A 33 -27.12 -14.49 -16.89
CA THR A 33 -25.84 -13.76 -16.87
C THR A 33 -24.95 -14.19 -18.05
N PRO A 34 -25.39 -13.94 -19.30
CA PRO A 34 -24.77 -14.51 -20.50
C PRO A 34 -23.28 -14.20 -20.61
N LYS A 35 -22.85 -13.01 -20.19
CA LYS A 35 -21.44 -12.59 -20.28
C LYS A 35 -20.51 -13.37 -19.34
N ILE A 36 -21.00 -13.77 -18.17
CA ILE A 36 -20.24 -14.64 -17.25
C ILE A 36 -20.00 -16.00 -17.90
N VAL A 37 -21.04 -16.57 -18.51
CA VAL A 37 -20.92 -17.86 -19.21
C VAL A 37 -20.04 -17.75 -20.46
N GLU A 38 -20.16 -16.66 -21.23
CA GLU A 38 -19.28 -16.39 -22.36
C GLU A 38 -17.81 -16.31 -21.94
N ASP A 39 -17.49 -15.64 -20.83
CA ASP A 39 -16.11 -15.55 -20.34
C ASP A 39 -15.61 -16.88 -19.79
N PHE A 40 -16.43 -17.60 -19.02
CA PHE A 40 -16.08 -18.94 -18.54
C PHE A 40 -15.77 -19.89 -19.71
N LYS A 41 -16.60 -19.89 -20.77
CA LYS A 41 -16.38 -20.70 -21.98
C LYS A 41 -15.12 -20.34 -22.77
N LYS A 42 -14.52 -19.17 -22.55
CA LYS A 42 -13.20 -18.81 -23.10
C LYS A 42 -12.04 -19.31 -22.24
N SER A 43 -12.29 -19.62 -20.97
CA SER A 43 -11.26 -20.13 -20.07
C SER A 43 -10.86 -21.55 -20.44
N THR A 44 -9.61 -21.91 -20.15
CA THR A 44 -9.14 -23.30 -20.25
C THR A 44 -9.82 -24.23 -19.24
N MET A 45 -10.40 -23.67 -18.17
CA MET A 45 -11.10 -24.44 -17.14
C MET A 45 -12.42 -25.02 -17.64
N ALA A 46 -13.09 -24.40 -18.62
CA ALA A 46 -14.38 -24.87 -19.13
C ALA A 46 -14.31 -26.23 -19.84
N ASP A 47 -13.10 -26.70 -20.18
CA ASP A 47 -12.89 -28.02 -20.77
C ASP A 47 -13.11 -29.16 -19.75
N ASP A 48 -12.78 -28.92 -18.47
CA ASP A 48 -12.73 -29.95 -17.42
C ASP A 48 -13.58 -29.64 -16.18
N LEU A 49 -13.95 -28.36 -15.98
CA LEU A 49 -14.66 -27.87 -14.81
C LEU A 49 -16.01 -27.24 -15.21
N ASP A 50 -16.87 -27.10 -14.21
CA ASP A 50 -18.14 -26.40 -14.27
C ASP A 50 -18.27 -25.38 -13.13
N CYS A 51 -19.29 -24.52 -13.18
CA CYS A 51 -19.55 -23.47 -12.19
C CYS A 51 -19.56 -24.01 -10.75
N ALA A 52 -20.17 -25.19 -10.55
CA ALA A 52 -20.32 -25.80 -9.23
C ALA A 52 -18.98 -26.25 -8.60
N ASN A 53 -17.93 -26.47 -9.40
CA ASN A 53 -16.60 -26.78 -8.87
C ASN A 53 -16.03 -25.64 -8.03
N CYS A 54 -16.39 -24.39 -8.35
CA CYS A 54 -15.92 -23.19 -7.66
C CYS A 54 -16.98 -22.63 -6.70
N HIS A 55 -18.24 -22.63 -7.12
CA HIS A 55 -19.34 -21.98 -6.39
C HIS A 55 -20.18 -22.95 -5.54
N GLY A 56 -19.88 -24.25 -5.57
CA GLY A 56 -20.73 -25.26 -4.93
C GLY A 56 -22.04 -25.49 -5.68
N SER A 57 -22.91 -26.32 -5.09
CA SER A 57 -24.14 -26.79 -5.74
C SER A 57 -25.39 -26.55 -4.88
N ALA A 58 -25.32 -25.64 -3.90
CA ALA A 58 -26.43 -25.36 -2.99
C ALA A 58 -27.45 -24.39 -3.60
N HIS A 59 -26.98 -23.44 -4.41
CA HIS A 59 -27.83 -22.60 -5.27
C HIS A 59 -28.44 -23.43 -6.40
N THR A 60 -29.77 -23.39 -6.51
CA THR A 60 -30.54 -24.15 -7.50
C THR A 60 -31.64 -23.33 -8.19
N SER A 61 -31.94 -22.12 -7.72
CA SER A 61 -33.01 -21.26 -8.25
C SER A 61 -32.76 -19.78 -7.97
N ASP A 62 -33.45 -18.89 -8.66
CA ASP A 62 -33.30 -17.43 -8.47
C ASP A 62 -33.55 -16.96 -7.02
N ASP A 63 -34.26 -17.74 -6.22
CA ASP A 63 -34.61 -17.44 -4.83
C ASP A 63 -33.53 -17.84 -3.80
N ASP A 64 -32.47 -18.54 -4.21
CA ASP A 64 -31.41 -19.08 -3.33
C ASP A 64 -29.99 -18.72 -3.80
N ALA A 65 -29.82 -17.59 -4.50
CA ALA A 65 -28.54 -17.13 -5.02
C ALA A 65 -27.45 -16.93 -3.95
N ASP A 66 -27.85 -16.61 -2.72
CA ASP A 66 -26.98 -16.43 -1.55
C ASP A 66 -26.38 -17.76 -1.04
N GLU A 67 -26.94 -18.90 -1.43
CA GLU A 67 -26.37 -20.23 -1.12
C GLU A 67 -25.17 -20.58 -2.02
N ALA A 68 -24.87 -19.77 -3.05
CA ALA A 68 -23.66 -19.91 -3.85
C ALA A 68 -22.42 -19.50 -3.05
N LYS A 69 -21.34 -20.28 -3.16
CA LYS A 69 -20.07 -19.98 -2.51
C LYS A 69 -19.26 -19.00 -3.33
N LEU A 70 -18.55 -18.11 -2.65
CA LEU A 70 -17.52 -17.29 -3.27
C LEU A 70 -16.16 -18.00 -3.19
N PRO A 71 -15.47 -18.20 -4.32
CA PRO A 71 -14.17 -18.86 -4.35
C PRO A 71 -13.12 -18.11 -3.53
N THR A 72 -12.32 -18.88 -2.78
CA THR A 72 -11.16 -18.39 -2.02
C THR A 72 -9.88 -19.04 -2.58
N PRO A 73 -8.67 -18.63 -2.15
CA PRO A 73 -7.45 -19.36 -2.50
C PRO A 73 -7.49 -20.86 -2.19
N ASP A 74 -8.24 -21.26 -1.16
CA ASP A 74 -8.41 -22.68 -0.81
C ASP A 74 -9.33 -23.43 -1.79
N THR A 75 -10.23 -22.72 -2.49
CA THR A 75 -10.98 -23.29 -3.63
C THR A 75 -10.05 -23.62 -4.79
N CYS A 76 -9.01 -22.81 -5.03
CA CYS A 76 -8.05 -22.99 -6.12
C CYS A 76 -6.96 -24.03 -5.78
N ALA A 77 -6.65 -24.20 -4.49
CA ALA A 77 -5.51 -24.99 -4.01
C ALA A 77 -5.47 -26.46 -4.46
N PRO A 78 -6.59 -27.20 -4.64
CA PRO A 78 -6.53 -28.58 -5.13
C PRO A 78 -5.83 -28.72 -6.49
N CYS A 79 -5.91 -27.70 -7.35
CA CYS A 79 -5.27 -27.69 -8.68
C CYS A 79 -4.02 -26.79 -8.71
N HIS A 80 -3.99 -25.70 -7.93
CA HIS A 80 -2.97 -24.64 -7.99
C HIS A 80 -2.22 -24.45 -6.67
N ASN A 81 -1.87 -25.54 -5.99
CA ASN A 81 -1.21 -25.48 -4.68
C ASN A 81 0.15 -24.75 -4.70
N ILE A 82 0.89 -24.82 -5.81
CA ILE A 82 2.18 -24.14 -5.95
C ILE A 82 1.97 -22.62 -5.92
N GLN A 83 1.11 -22.10 -6.80
CA GLN A 83 0.80 -20.68 -6.89
C GLN A 83 0.19 -20.17 -5.58
N LYS A 84 -0.71 -20.94 -4.96
CA LYS A 84 -1.27 -20.60 -3.64
C LYS A 84 -0.19 -20.51 -2.58
N THR A 85 0.75 -21.45 -2.55
CA THR A 85 1.84 -21.45 -1.56
C THR A 85 2.77 -20.25 -1.74
N GLN A 86 3.11 -19.89 -2.98
CA GLN A 86 3.91 -18.71 -3.30
C GLN A 86 3.17 -17.42 -2.90
N PHE A 87 1.90 -17.29 -3.30
CA PHE A 87 1.04 -16.17 -2.94
C PHE A 87 0.93 -15.96 -1.43
N MET A 88 0.70 -17.04 -0.66
CA MET A 88 0.62 -16.97 0.81
C MET A 88 1.95 -16.59 1.48
N LYS A 89 3.08 -16.81 0.81
CA LYS A 89 4.38 -16.30 1.25
C LYS A 89 4.62 -14.86 0.77
N GLY A 90 3.82 -14.36 -0.15
CA GLY A 90 3.98 -13.05 -0.75
C GLY A 90 3.46 -11.88 0.08
N LYS A 91 3.57 -10.68 -0.48
CA LYS A 91 3.01 -9.45 0.12
C LYS A 91 1.51 -9.29 -0.12
N HIS A 92 1.04 -9.71 -1.30
CA HIS A 92 -0.36 -9.54 -1.64
C HIS A 92 -1.30 -10.33 -0.73
N SER A 93 -0.90 -11.50 -0.23
CA SER A 93 -1.71 -12.29 0.71
C SER A 93 -1.93 -11.62 2.06
N ILE A 94 -1.10 -10.66 2.45
CA ILE A 94 -1.20 -9.92 3.71
C ILE A 94 -1.68 -8.47 3.51
N ALA A 95 -2.06 -8.09 2.29
CA ALA A 95 -2.45 -6.71 1.95
C ALA A 95 -3.60 -6.18 2.82
N TRP A 96 -4.56 -7.04 3.18
CA TRP A 96 -5.67 -6.64 4.05
C TRP A 96 -5.20 -6.29 5.47
N ALA A 97 -4.35 -7.12 6.06
CA ALA A 97 -3.77 -6.81 7.37
C ALA A 97 -2.91 -5.54 7.31
N ALA A 98 -2.17 -5.34 6.23
CA ALA A 98 -1.36 -4.15 6.01
C ALA A 98 -2.19 -2.86 5.89
N LEU A 99 -3.43 -2.94 5.37
CA LEU A 99 -4.33 -1.79 5.29
C LEU A 99 -4.67 -1.23 6.68
N PHE A 100 -4.89 -2.11 7.66
CA PHE A 100 -5.26 -1.74 9.03
C PHE A 100 -4.04 -1.61 9.97
N ALA A 101 -2.82 -1.68 9.43
CA ALA A 101 -1.60 -1.50 10.22
C ALA A 101 -1.33 -0.03 10.61
N PRO A 102 -1.56 0.97 9.74
CA PRO A 102 -1.49 2.37 10.13
C PRO A 102 -2.55 2.71 11.20
N PRO A 103 -2.24 3.62 12.13
CA PRO A 103 -3.23 4.18 13.05
C PRO A 103 -4.32 4.92 12.28
N THR A 104 -5.47 5.10 12.92
CA THR A 104 -6.65 5.85 12.42
C THR A 104 -7.30 5.34 11.14
N THR A 105 -6.80 4.27 10.50
CA THR A 105 -7.48 3.63 9.37
C THR A 105 -8.92 3.27 9.71
N THR A 106 -9.18 2.77 10.94
CA THR A 106 -10.53 2.41 11.40
C THR A 106 -11.46 3.60 11.63
N ASP A 107 -10.91 4.81 11.71
CA ASP A 107 -11.67 6.04 11.94
C ASP A 107 -12.21 6.63 10.63
N GLN A 108 -11.68 6.15 9.49
CA GLN A 108 -12.09 6.56 8.16
C GLN A 108 -13.42 5.88 7.74
N PRO A 109 -14.16 6.44 6.76
CA PRO A 109 -15.39 5.84 6.26
C PRO A 109 -15.20 4.39 5.82
N LYS A 110 -16.07 3.51 6.30
CA LYS A 110 -16.02 2.07 6.01
C LYS A 110 -16.09 1.76 4.53
N GLU A 111 -16.82 2.53 3.74
CA GLU A 111 -16.93 2.34 2.29
C GLU A 111 -15.59 2.53 1.56
N LEU A 112 -14.68 3.33 2.14
CA LEU A 112 -13.32 3.54 1.63
C LEU A 112 -12.36 2.45 2.11
N MET A 113 -12.40 2.11 3.40
CA MET A 113 -11.45 1.18 4.01
C MET A 113 -11.84 -0.28 3.84
N GLU A 114 -13.06 -0.64 4.27
CA GLU A 114 -13.55 -2.01 4.22
C GLU A 114 -14.25 -2.32 2.89
N GLY A 115 -14.94 -1.32 2.33
CA GLY A 115 -15.64 -1.40 1.06
C GLY A 115 -14.72 -1.27 -0.16
N GLN A 116 -15.31 -1.47 -1.35
CA GLN A 116 -14.57 -1.43 -2.62
C GLN A 116 -14.46 -0.03 -3.26
N LYS A 117 -14.71 1.05 -2.50
CA LYS A 117 -14.71 2.43 -3.05
C LYS A 117 -13.44 3.22 -2.74
N GLY A 118 -12.50 2.63 -2.01
CA GLY A 118 -11.20 3.21 -1.71
C GLY A 118 -10.14 2.13 -1.51
N CYS A 119 -9.35 2.24 -0.44
CA CYS A 119 -8.27 1.33 -0.07
C CYS A 119 -8.69 -0.15 -0.08
N GLY A 120 -9.89 -0.47 0.42
CA GLY A 120 -10.40 -1.85 0.43
C GLY A 120 -10.56 -2.44 -0.98
N GLY A 121 -10.82 -1.62 -1.99
CA GLY A 121 -10.91 -2.05 -3.39
C GLY A 121 -9.60 -2.62 -3.93
N CYS A 122 -8.46 -2.07 -3.49
CA CYS A 122 -7.13 -2.52 -3.88
C CYS A 122 -6.59 -3.60 -2.92
N HIS A 123 -6.76 -3.43 -1.61
CA HIS A 123 -6.19 -4.32 -0.60
C HIS A 123 -6.98 -5.62 -0.37
N LYS A 124 -8.18 -5.77 -0.98
CA LYS A 124 -8.99 -7.00 -0.92
C LYS A 124 -8.29 -8.25 -1.45
N ILE A 125 -7.20 -8.10 -2.21
CA ILE A 125 -6.35 -9.22 -2.62
C ILE A 125 -5.82 -9.99 -1.40
N GLY A 126 -5.63 -9.34 -0.25
CA GLY A 126 -5.18 -10.00 0.98
C GLY A 126 -6.19 -10.97 1.59
N VAL A 127 -5.68 -12.04 2.17
CA VAL A 127 -6.47 -13.05 2.88
C VAL A 127 -7.01 -12.46 4.18
N LYS A 128 -8.29 -12.68 4.44
CA LYS A 128 -8.97 -12.28 5.67
C LYS A 128 -9.28 -13.54 6.49
N ASN A 129 -8.90 -13.56 7.76
CA ASN A 129 -9.18 -14.69 8.66
C ASN A 129 -10.59 -14.65 9.25
N GLU A 130 -11.23 -13.47 9.29
CA GLU A 130 -12.53 -13.27 9.93
C GLU A 130 -13.50 -12.61 8.94
N THR A 131 -14.65 -13.25 8.80
CA THR A 131 -15.73 -12.94 7.88
C THR A 131 -16.50 -11.72 8.38
N GLY A 132 -16.04 -10.52 8.02
CA GLY A 132 -16.87 -9.30 7.98
C GLY A 132 -17.65 -9.17 6.68
N TRP A 133 -17.81 -10.26 5.92
CA TRP A 133 -18.47 -10.27 4.60
C TRP A 133 -19.98 -10.02 4.67
N GLU A 134 -20.58 -9.99 5.86
CA GLU A 134 -22.02 -9.75 6.03
C GLU A 134 -22.45 -8.41 5.42
N GLU A 135 -21.57 -7.40 5.35
CA GLU A 135 -21.87 -6.08 4.79
C GLU A 135 -21.34 -5.88 3.36
N TYR A 136 -20.33 -6.65 2.93
CA TYR A 136 -19.72 -6.57 1.59
C TYR A 136 -19.54 -7.95 0.97
N GLU A 137 -20.63 -8.51 0.46
CA GLU A 137 -20.70 -9.86 -0.09
C GLU A 137 -19.66 -10.13 -1.19
N TYR A 138 -19.39 -9.18 -2.08
CA TYR A 138 -18.53 -9.39 -3.26
C TYR A 138 -17.09 -8.88 -3.12
N GLY A 139 -16.19 -9.36 -3.99
CA GLY A 139 -14.79 -8.88 -4.11
C GLY A 139 -13.81 -9.53 -3.14
N THR A 140 -14.14 -10.72 -2.67
CA THR A 140 -13.41 -11.46 -1.64
C THR A 140 -12.33 -12.38 -2.21
N ALA A 141 -12.32 -12.54 -3.54
CA ALA A 141 -11.44 -13.44 -4.24
C ALA A 141 -10.05 -12.81 -4.38
N SER A 142 -9.06 -13.40 -3.72
CA SER A 142 -7.65 -12.99 -3.89
C SER A 142 -7.10 -13.33 -5.27
N CYS A 143 -7.61 -14.38 -5.92
CA CYS A 143 -7.02 -14.96 -7.11
C CYS A 143 -7.55 -14.41 -8.43
N ASP A 144 -8.46 -13.43 -8.46
CA ASP A 144 -8.97 -12.85 -9.71
C ASP A 144 -8.51 -11.41 -9.97
N ASN A 145 -7.50 -10.95 -9.22
CA ASN A 145 -7.02 -9.57 -9.28
C ASN A 145 -6.09 -9.30 -10.48
N CYS A 146 -5.41 -10.32 -11.03
CA CYS A 146 -4.51 -10.18 -12.18
C CYS A 146 -5.03 -10.86 -13.45
N HIS A 147 -5.56 -12.08 -13.32
CA HIS A 147 -6.28 -12.80 -14.37
C HIS A 147 -7.76 -12.81 -13.99
N THR A 148 -8.55 -11.94 -14.62
CA THR A 148 -9.88 -11.64 -14.10
C THR A 148 -10.87 -12.77 -14.33
N ARG A 149 -11.82 -12.88 -13.40
CA ARG A 149 -12.95 -13.79 -13.57
C ARG A 149 -13.82 -13.34 -14.77
N HIS A 150 -14.42 -14.22 -15.55
CA HIS A 150 -14.40 -15.68 -15.45
C HIS A 150 -13.54 -16.34 -16.55
N SER A 151 -12.76 -15.56 -17.29
CA SER A 151 -11.83 -16.09 -18.30
C SER A 151 -10.55 -16.64 -17.68
N PHE A 152 -10.10 -16.05 -16.55
CA PHE A 152 -8.86 -16.40 -15.85
C PHE A 152 -7.67 -16.51 -16.82
N SER A 153 -7.56 -15.54 -17.73
CA SER A 153 -6.58 -15.57 -18.81
C SER A 153 -5.17 -15.32 -18.29
N VAL A 154 -4.26 -16.27 -18.56
CA VAL A 154 -2.84 -16.07 -18.26
C VAL A 154 -2.22 -14.97 -19.12
N GLU A 155 -2.72 -14.77 -20.34
CA GLU A 155 -2.25 -13.70 -21.22
C GLU A 155 -2.62 -12.32 -20.66
N GLU A 156 -3.83 -12.20 -20.09
CA GLU A 156 -4.26 -10.99 -19.39
C GLU A 156 -3.35 -10.71 -18.19
N ALA A 157 -3.11 -11.71 -17.34
CA ALA A 157 -2.27 -11.55 -16.15
C ALA A 157 -0.80 -11.22 -16.44
N ARG A 158 -0.29 -11.54 -17.64
CA ARG A 158 1.10 -11.25 -18.04
C ARG A 158 1.29 -9.84 -18.60
N LYS A 159 0.20 -9.14 -18.91
CA LYS A 159 0.25 -7.76 -19.41
C LYS A 159 0.35 -6.76 -18.26
N PRO A 160 1.22 -5.74 -18.33
CA PRO A 160 1.37 -4.70 -17.33
C PRO A 160 0.07 -4.06 -16.80
N GLU A 161 -0.97 -3.97 -17.63
CA GLU A 161 -2.28 -3.40 -17.29
C GLU A 161 -3.01 -4.18 -16.20
N ALA A 162 -2.65 -5.45 -15.96
CA ALA A 162 -3.18 -6.22 -14.82
C ALA A 162 -2.76 -5.60 -13.46
N CYS A 163 -1.65 -4.85 -13.41
CA CYS A 163 -1.15 -4.20 -12.20
C CYS A 163 -1.73 -2.78 -12.01
N LEU A 164 -2.07 -2.11 -13.12
CA LEU A 164 -2.48 -0.70 -13.18
C LEU A 164 -3.62 -0.32 -12.21
N PRO A 165 -4.69 -1.12 -12.04
CA PRO A 165 -5.80 -0.73 -11.18
C PRO A 165 -5.39 -0.34 -9.75
N CYS A 166 -4.32 -0.96 -9.22
CA CYS A 166 -3.83 -0.71 -7.86
C CYS A 166 -2.50 0.06 -7.84
N HIS A 167 -1.58 -0.22 -8.78
CA HIS A 167 -0.22 0.32 -8.79
C HIS A 167 -0.11 1.61 -9.59
N GLN A 168 -0.81 2.66 -9.14
CA GLN A 168 -0.89 3.96 -9.82
C GLN A 168 -1.03 5.13 -8.83
N GLY A 169 -0.99 6.36 -9.34
CA GLY A 169 -1.57 7.52 -8.66
C GLY A 169 -0.66 8.22 -7.64
N PHE A 170 -1.22 8.48 -6.45
CA PHE A 170 -0.64 9.43 -5.50
C PHE A 170 0.64 8.91 -4.84
N ASP A 171 0.57 7.76 -4.19
CA ASP A 171 1.59 7.26 -3.26
C ASP A 171 2.55 6.24 -3.87
N HIS A 172 2.13 5.54 -4.91
CA HIS A 172 2.97 4.56 -5.62
C HIS A 172 2.61 4.52 -7.11
N ALA A 173 2.97 5.58 -7.84
CA ALA A 173 2.73 5.78 -9.27
C ALA A 173 3.54 4.85 -10.19
N GLN A 174 3.58 3.55 -9.87
CA GLN A 174 4.46 2.57 -10.50
C GLN A 174 4.10 2.33 -11.96
N TRP A 175 2.80 2.29 -12.29
CA TRP A 175 2.34 2.26 -13.67
C TRP A 175 2.85 3.47 -14.45
N GLU A 176 2.69 4.67 -13.93
CA GLU A 176 3.10 5.89 -14.62
C GLU A 176 4.62 5.94 -14.81
N MET A 177 5.37 5.55 -13.78
CA MET A 177 6.83 5.43 -13.85
C MET A 177 7.26 4.40 -14.90
N TYR A 178 6.67 3.20 -14.89
CA TYR A 178 6.97 2.15 -15.86
C TYR A 178 6.57 2.55 -17.28
N SER A 179 5.30 2.93 -17.48
CA SER A 179 4.69 3.21 -18.79
C SER A 179 5.36 4.38 -19.52
N THR A 180 5.98 5.32 -18.79
CA THR A 180 6.74 6.44 -19.36
C THR A 180 8.26 6.25 -19.32
N SER A 181 8.75 5.10 -18.83
CA SER A 181 10.16 4.69 -18.94
C SER A 181 10.47 4.12 -20.34
N LYS A 182 11.75 3.83 -20.62
CA LYS A 182 12.13 3.13 -21.86
C LYS A 182 11.56 1.72 -21.94
N HIS A 183 11.47 1.00 -20.82
CA HIS A 183 10.85 -0.33 -20.79
C HIS A 183 9.37 -0.26 -21.20
N GLY A 184 8.61 0.65 -20.59
CA GLY A 184 7.19 0.82 -20.89
C GLY A 184 6.90 1.34 -22.29
N VAL A 185 7.75 2.24 -22.83
CA VAL A 185 7.59 2.75 -24.20
C VAL A 185 7.84 1.66 -25.25
N ILE A 186 8.83 0.78 -25.04
CA ILE A 186 9.04 -0.38 -25.93
C ILE A 186 7.84 -1.32 -25.83
N TYR A 187 7.39 -1.65 -24.63
CA TYR A 187 6.18 -2.45 -24.41
C TYR A 187 4.96 -1.89 -25.16
N GLN A 188 4.68 -0.59 -25.04
CA GLN A 188 3.54 0.04 -25.73
C GLN A 188 3.68 0.06 -27.25
N THR A 189 4.90 0.01 -27.78
CA THR A 189 5.16 0.07 -29.22
C THR A 189 5.17 -1.32 -29.86
N GLU A 190 5.64 -2.33 -29.12
CA GLU A 190 5.96 -3.66 -29.68
C GLU A 190 5.15 -4.80 -29.03
N GLY A 191 4.55 -4.57 -27.86
CA GLY A 191 3.87 -5.59 -27.04
C GLY A 191 2.68 -6.26 -27.71
N ASP A 192 2.02 -5.60 -28.66
CA ASP A 192 0.96 -6.20 -29.47
C ASP A 192 1.47 -7.33 -30.39
N THR A 193 2.79 -7.39 -30.64
CA THR A 193 3.41 -8.43 -31.47
C THR A 193 4.02 -9.58 -30.67
N TRP A 194 4.07 -9.47 -29.34
CA TRP A 194 4.62 -10.50 -28.46
C TRP A 194 3.63 -11.64 -28.22
N ASN A 195 4.14 -12.85 -28.03
CA ASN A 195 3.36 -14.02 -27.66
C ASN A 195 3.11 -14.10 -26.15
N TRP A 196 1.96 -13.57 -25.73
CA TRP A 196 1.53 -13.56 -24.33
C TRP A 196 1.23 -14.95 -23.75
N SER A 197 1.16 -15.99 -24.59
CA SER A 197 0.91 -17.36 -24.13
C SER A 197 2.13 -18.04 -23.51
N LEU A 198 3.35 -17.52 -23.75
CA LEU A 198 4.59 -18.09 -23.21
C LEU A 198 4.69 -17.95 -21.69
N PRO A 199 5.17 -18.98 -20.97
CA PRO A 199 5.52 -18.84 -19.56
C PRO A 199 6.60 -17.75 -19.37
N LEU A 200 6.58 -17.07 -18.23
CA LEU A 200 7.51 -15.96 -17.96
C LEU A 200 8.98 -16.42 -18.00
N SER A 201 9.26 -17.68 -17.68
CA SER A 201 10.58 -18.31 -17.79
C SER A 201 11.10 -18.44 -19.23
N GLU A 202 10.23 -18.30 -20.24
CA GLU A 202 10.57 -18.39 -21.67
C GLU A 202 10.31 -17.06 -22.40
N ALA A 203 9.61 -16.12 -21.78
CA ALA A 203 9.19 -14.87 -22.41
C ALA A 203 10.37 -13.92 -22.73
N GLY A 204 11.50 -14.04 -22.02
CA GLY A 204 12.68 -13.18 -22.23
C GLY A 204 13.32 -13.27 -23.61
N ASP A 205 13.14 -14.39 -24.33
CA ASP A 205 13.67 -14.56 -25.69
C ASP A 205 12.80 -13.86 -26.76
N GLU A 206 11.54 -13.56 -26.43
CA GLU A 206 10.58 -12.95 -27.35
C GLU A 206 10.29 -11.48 -27.01
N TYR A 207 10.31 -11.11 -25.73
CA TYR A 207 9.97 -9.77 -25.29
C TYR A 207 11.20 -8.87 -25.38
N THR A 208 11.07 -7.76 -26.10
CA THR A 208 12.17 -6.79 -26.31
C THR A 208 12.31 -5.77 -25.18
N ALA A 209 11.41 -5.82 -24.18
CA ALA A 209 11.48 -5.06 -22.94
C ALA A 209 10.76 -5.80 -21.80
N PRO A 210 11.12 -5.52 -20.53
CA PRO A 210 10.46 -6.17 -19.41
C PRO A 210 9.04 -5.64 -19.19
N THR A 211 8.18 -6.50 -18.63
CA THR A 211 6.88 -6.15 -18.04
C THR A 211 6.99 -6.10 -16.51
N CYS A 212 5.93 -5.63 -15.83
CA CYS A 212 5.85 -5.69 -14.37
C CYS A 212 6.08 -7.12 -13.85
N GLN A 213 5.48 -8.09 -14.55
CA GLN A 213 5.50 -9.51 -14.22
C GLN A 213 6.88 -10.13 -14.43
N LEU A 214 7.58 -9.79 -15.51
CA LEU A 214 8.95 -10.28 -15.72
C LEU A 214 9.90 -9.88 -14.59
N CYS A 215 9.76 -8.66 -14.06
CA CYS A 215 10.62 -8.16 -12.99
C CYS A 215 10.18 -8.59 -11.59
N HIS A 216 8.87 -8.70 -11.32
CA HIS A 216 8.34 -8.90 -9.97
C HIS A 216 7.76 -10.29 -9.72
N MET A 217 7.61 -11.10 -10.76
CA MET A 217 7.16 -12.49 -10.73
C MET A 217 8.11 -13.36 -11.56
N PRO A 218 9.43 -13.36 -11.27
CA PRO A 218 10.40 -14.14 -12.03
C PRO A 218 9.98 -15.61 -12.05
N ASP A 219 10.09 -16.24 -13.23
CA ASP A 219 9.60 -17.60 -13.51
C ASP A 219 8.12 -17.85 -13.18
N GLY A 220 7.30 -16.80 -13.00
CA GLY A 220 5.90 -16.91 -12.59
C GLY A 220 5.68 -17.09 -11.09
N ASP A 221 6.66 -16.78 -10.24
CA ASP A 221 6.48 -16.81 -8.79
C ASP A 221 5.42 -15.80 -8.32
N HIS A 222 4.46 -16.25 -7.50
CA HIS A 222 3.34 -15.42 -7.03
C HIS A 222 3.62 -14.66 -5.72
N GLY A 223 4.88 -14.61 -5.26
CA GLY A 223 5.27 -13.97 -4.01
C GLY A 223 5.34 -12.44 -4.06
N VAL A 224 5.79 -11.87 -5.18
CA VAL A 224 5.89 -10.40 -5.41
C VAL A 224 6.55 -9.67 -4.22
N ILE A 225 7.85 -9.88 -4.03
CA ILE A 225 8.64 -9.29 -2.95
C ILE A 225 9.78 -8.45 -3.51
N THR A 226 10.01 -7.27 -2.93
CA THR A 226 11.11 -6.38 -3.26
C THR A 226 11.99 -6.08 -2.04
N SER A 227 13.23 -5.64 -2.28
CA SER A 227 14.21 -5.31 -1.24
C SER A 227 13.77 -4.14 -0.34
N TRP A 228 13.32 -3.03 -0.93
CA TRP A 228 13.02 -1.80 -0.17
C TRP A 228 11.65 -1.77 0.50
N GLY A 229 10.73 -2.64 0.07
CA GLY A 229 9.36 -2.63 0.55
C GLY A 229 8.62 -1.32 0.25
N PHE A 230 7.51 -1.07 0.94
CA PHE A 230 6.70 0.14 0.72
C PHE A 230 7.33 1.34 1.44
N LEU A 231 7.83 1.14 2.66
CA LEU A 231 8.38 2.23 3.46
C LEU A 231 9.73 2.75 2.94
N GLY A 232 10.38 2.01 2.03
CA GLY A 232 11.69 2.39 1.50
C GLY A 232 12.76 2.45 2.58
N VAL A 233 12.67 1.61 3.61
CA VAL A 233 13.63 1.54 4.71
C VAL A 233 13.97 0.08 5.00
N ARG A 234 15.17 -0.16 5.52
CA ARG A 234 15.57 -1.39 6.20
C ARG A 234 16.14 -1.04 7.58
N VAL A 235 15.98 -1.95 8.54
CA VAL A 235 16.42 -1.73 9.93
C VAL A 235 17.93 -1.89 10.04
N GLU A 236 18.48 -2.99 9.52
CA GLU A 236 19.92 -3.16 9.41
C GLU A 236 20.47 -2.26 8.30
N GLU A 237 21.28 -1.25 8.66
CA GLU A 237 21.91 -0.32 7.72
C GLU A 237 23.41 -0.21 7.99
N PRO A 238 24.28 -0.67 7.06
CA PRO A 238 25.73 -0.60 7.23
C PRO A 238 26.34 0.80 7.08
N ASP A 239 25.68 1.74 6.37
CA ASP A 239 26.13 3.13 6.27
C ASP A 239 25.72 3.90 7.53
N GLU A 240 26.68 4.32 8.36
CA GLU A 240 26.40 4.97 9.66
C GLU A 240 25.63 6.28 9.53
N GLU A 241 25.89 7.08 8.49
CA GLU A 241 25.18 8.34 8.28
C GLU A 241 23.73 8.05 7.86
N TRP A 242 23.54 7.09 6.95
CA TRP A 242 22.20 6.69 6.52
C TRP A 242 21.41 6.01 7.65
N ALA A 243 22.08 5.24 8.50
CA ALA A 243 21.48 4.64 9.69
C ALA A 243 20.93 5.73 10.62
N SER A 244 21.68 6.82 10.83
CA SER A 244 21.22 7.97 11.62
C SER A 244 20.00 8.63 11.00
N ASP A 245 20.02 8.90 9.69
CA ASP A 245 18.88 9.50 8.98
C ASP A 245 17.63 8.61 9.12
N ARG A 246 17.79 7.29 9.04
CA ARG A 246 16.67 6.35 9.18
C ARG A 246 16.14 6.21 10.59
N VAL A 247 16.95 6.42 11.62
CA VAL A 247 16.43 6.45 13.00
C VAL A 247 15.37 7.53 13.13
N SER A 248 15.64 8.75 12.62
CA SER A 248 14.64 9.83 12.61
C SER A 248 13.38 9.45 11.84
N ILE A 249 13.53 8.79 10.69
CA ILE A 249 12.40 8.29 9.87
C ILE A 249 11.58 7.24 10.63
N LEU A 250 12.24 6.27 11.26
CA LEU A 250 11.56 5.20 12.01
C LEU A 250 10.86 5.73 13.28
N LYS A 251 11.38 6.79 13.90
CA LYS A 251 10.69 7.52 14.97
C LYS A 251 9.43 8.20 14.46
N ALA A 252 9.51 8.88 13.31
CA ALA A 252 8.35 9.50 12.67
C ALA A 252 7.31 8.48 12.16
N TYR A 253 7.72 7.24 11.87
CA TYR A 253 6.81 6.13 11.60
C TYR A 253 6.29 5.47 12.87
N GLY A 254 6.68 5.92 14.07
CA GLY A 254 6.31 5.29 15.33
C GLY A 254 6.80 3.85 15.49
N VAL A 255 7.76 3.42 14.66
CA VAL A 255 8.41 2.10 14.73
C VAL A 255 9.44 2.07 15.85
N LEU A 256 10.09 3.21 16.09
CA LEU A 256 10.94 3.46 17.25
C LEU A 256 10.31 4.55 18.13
N ASP A 257 10.50 4.45 19.44
CA ASP A 257 10.17 5.51 20.39
C ASP A 257 11.19 6.67 20.32
N ALA A 258 10.96 7.73 21.09
CA ALA A 258 11.81 8.93 21.05
C ALA A 258 13.26 8.64 21.47
N GLU A 259 13.48 7.64 22.32
CA GLU A 259 14.78 7.14 22.76
C GLU A 259 15.44 6.19 21.74
N GLY A 260 14.70 5.72 20.74
CA GLY A 260 15.18 4.82 19.69
C GLY A 260 14.95 3.33 19.97
N ASN A 261 14.12 2.97 20.94
CA ASN A 261 13.76 1.57 21.21
C ASN A 261 12.59 1.12 20.32
N PRO A 262 12.53 -0.17 19.94
CA PRO A 262 11.40 -0.74 19.21
C PRO A 262 10.06 -0.59 19.94
N THR A 263 9.03 -0.19 19.21
CA THR A 263 7.64 -0.13 19.68
C THR A 263 6.87 -1.39 19.23
N PRO A 264 5.61 -1.61 19.66
CA PRO A 264 4.78 -2.69 19.11
C PRO A 264 4.64 -2.64 17.58
N ARG A 265 4.83 -1.48 16.96
CA ARG A 265 4.76 -1.31 15.49
C ARG A 265 5.98 -1.91 14.78
N PHE A 266 7.10 -2.11 15.47
CA PHE A 266 8.29 -2.75 14.91
C PHE A 266 8.00 -4.17 14.40
N ASP A 267 7.36 -4.99 15.24
CA ASP A 267 7.00 -6.36 14.88
C ASP A 267 5.96 -6.40 13.75
N LEU A 268 5.02 -5.44 13.76
CA LEU A 268 4.00 -5.31 12.72
C LEU A 268 4.61 -4.98 11.35
N VAL A 269 5.58 -4.07 11.28
CA VAL A 269 6.26 -3.70 10.02
C VAL A 269 6.98 -4.90 9.40
N GLY A 270 7.63 -5.71 10.22
CA GLY A 270 8.26 -6.97 9.79
C GLY A 270 7.24 -7.99 9.30
N ALA A 271 6.21 -8.26 10.10
CA ALA A 271 5.15 -9.23 9.78
C ALA A 271 4.35 -8.82 8.51
N ALA A 272 4.08 -7.53 8.34
CA ALA A 272 3.44 -6.95 7.16
C ALA A 272 4.39 -6.81 5.95
N LYS A 273 5.67 -7.19 6.11
CA LYS A 273 6.74 -7.09 5.10
C LYS A 273 6.96 -5.70 4.55
N LEU A 274 6.55 -4.65 5.27
CA LEU A 274 6.62 -3.26 4.82
C LEU A 274 8.06 -2.76 4.68
N ALA A 275 8.98 -3.35 5.44
CA ALA A 275 10.43 -3.20 5.37
C ALA A 275 11.13 -4.58 5.47
N ARG A 276 12.42 -4.65 5.15
CA ARG A 276 13.28 -5.81 5.47
C ARG A 276 14.04 -5.52 6.76
N LEU A 277 14.11 -6.50 7.65
CA LEU A 277 14.71 -6.30 8.97
C LEU A 277 16.22 -6.57 8.93
N THR A 278 16.64 -7.53 8.10
CA THR A 278 18.06 -7.90 7.95
C THR A 278 18.58 -7.60 6.55
N MET A 279 19.91 -7.51 6.43
CA MET A 279 20.59 -7.41 5.15
C MET A 279 20.41 -8.67 4.30
N GLU A 280 20.31 -9.85 4.91
CA GLU A 280 20.04 -11.10 4.19
C GLU A 280 18.67 -11.05 3.49
N GLU A 281 17.63 -10.63 4.21
CA GLU A 281 16.28 -10.46 3.66
C GLU A 281 16.21 -9.40 2.57
N TRP A 282 17.07 -8.38 2.64
CA TRP A 282 17.14 -7.32 1.63
C TRP A 282 17.94 -7.73 0.39
N ASN A 283 19.05 -8.45 0.58
CA ASN A 283 19.96 -8.89 -0.48
C ASN A 283 19.34 -9.99 -1.35
N ALA A 284 18.57 -10.92 -0.77
CA ALA A 284 17.96 -12.01 -1.54
C ALA A 284 17.12 -11.51 -2.75
N PRO A 285 16.11 -10.63 -2.58
CA PRO A 285 15.37 -10.08 -3.72
C PRO A 285 16.19 -9.11 -4.59
N ARG A 286 17.30 -8.55 -4.07
CA ARG A 286 18.21 -7.71 -4.86
C ARG A 286 18.95 -8.55 -5.89
N GLU A 287 19.52 -9.68 -5.47
CA GLU A 287 20.25 -10.57 -6.37
C GLU A 287 19.33 -11.22 -7.42
N GLU A 288 18.08 -11.54 -7.05
CA GLU A 288 17.05 -11.98 -7.99
C GLU A 288 16.74 -10.92 -9.05
N MET A 289 16.53 -9.66 -8.65
CA MET A 289 16.33 -8.55 -9.58
C MET A 289 17.54 -8.35 -10.50
N ILE A 290 18.77 -8.48 -9.99
CA ILE A 290 20.00 -8.38 -10.79
C ILE A 290 20.04 -9.51 -11.83
N ALA A 291 19.62 -10.73 -11.48
CA ALA A 291 19.53 -11.84 -12.41
C ALA A 291 18.55 -11.53 -13.54
N THR A 292 17.33 -11.06 -13.24
CA THR A 292 16.36 -10.63 -14.26
C THR A 292 16.92 -9.52 -15.15
N CYS A 293 17.57 -8.51 -14.56
CA CYS A 293 18.19 -7.44 -15.36
C CYS A 293 19.29 -7.98 -16.29
N SER A 294 19.96 -9.06 -15.88
CA SER A 294 21.08 -9.68 -16.61
C SER A 294 20.64 -10.49 -17.82
N ASP A 295 19.34 -10.72 -18.01
CA ASP A 295 18.79 -11.33 -19.23
C ASP A 295 18.95 -10.39 -20.45
N CYS A 296 19.00 -9.07 -20.22
CA CYS A 296 19.11 -8.07 -21.30
C CYS A 296 20.32 -7.12 -21.15
N HIS A 297 20.88 -6.99 -19.95
CA HIS A 297 22.00 -6.10 -19.65
C HIS A 297 23.18 -6.87 -19.08
N SER A 298 24.37 -6.26 -19.10
CA SER A 298 25.47 -6.81 -18.30
C SER A 298 25.14 -6.71 -16.81
N GLU A 299 25.52 -7.71 -16.02
CA GLU A 299 25.38 -7.69 -14.56
C GLU A 299 25.96 -6.41 -13.94
N THR A 300 27.11 -5.92 -14.44
CA THR A 300 27.72 -4.66 -13.97
C THR A 300 26.80 -3.45 -14.16
N PHE A 301 26.11 -3.37 -15.30
CA PHE A 301 25.13 -2.32 -15.54
C PHE A 301 23.96 -2.43 -14.55
N ALA A 302 23.41 -3.64 -14.38
CA ALA A 302 22.30 -3.87 -13.46
C ALA A 302 22.64 -3.47 -12.02
N ARG A 303 23.81 -3.88 -11.52
CA ARG A 303 24.30 -3.53 -10.18
C ARG A 303 24.45 -2.03 -10.02
N ASN A 304 25.13 -1.37 -10.96
CA ASN A 304 25.36 0.07 -10.90
C ASN A 304 24.05 0.86 -10.94
N SER A 305 23.11 0.50 -11.81
CA SER A 305 21.83 1.20 -11.92
C SER A 305 20.98 1.06 -10.64
N LEU A 306 20.95 -0.13 -10.02
CA LEU A 306 20.23 -0.32 -8.75
C LEU A 306 20.93 0.38 -7.58
N GLU A 307 22.27 0.42 -7.56
CA GLU A 307 23.05 1.16 -6.57
C GLU A 307 22.87 2.68 -6.69
N GLU A 308 22.75 3.21 -7.91
CA GLU A 308 22.37 4.62 -8.14
C GLU A 308 20.98 4.94 -7.56
N GLY A 309 20.03 4.01 -7.68
CA GLY A 309 18.72 4.11 -7.02
C GLY A 309 18.82 4.13 -5.49
N ASP A 310 19.69 3.28 -4.92
CA ASP A 310 19.96 3.26 -3.48
C ASP A 310 20.57 4.59 -3.00
N HIS A 311 21.52 5.15 -3.75
CA HIS A 311 22.11 6.45 -3.45
C HIS A 311 21.08 7.58 -3.49
N LEU A 312 20.16 7.57 -4.46
CA LEU A 312 19.12 8.59 -4.53
C LEU A 312 18.14 8.48 -3.36
N LEU A 313 17.79 7.26 -2.94
CA LEU A 313 16.99 7.03 -1.74
C LEU A 313 17.69 7.54 -0.48
N ARG A 314 19.01 7.32 -0.34
CA ARG A 314 19.81 7.88 0.77
C ARG A 314 19.74 9.40 0.82
N GLU A 315 19.90 10.07 -0.32
CA GLU A 315 19.82 11.53 -0.38
C GLU A 315 18.40 12.05 -0.05
N ALA A 316 17.36 11.33 -0.49
CA ALA A 316 15.98 11.65 -0.13
C ALA A 316 15.71 11.47 1.37
N ASP A 317 16.24 10.39 1.95
CA ASP A 317 16.15 10.10 3.39
C ASP A 317 16.78 11.20 4.22
N ARG A 318 17.96 11.68 3.83
CA ARG A 318 18.64 12.78 4.52
C ARG A 318 17.82 14.07 4.57
N ILE A 319 17.18 14.42 3.46
CA ILE A 319 16.32 15.60 3.39
C ILE A 319 15.09 15.40 4.28
N TYR A 320 14.47 14.21 4.21
CA TYR A 320 13.28 13.90 4.97
C TYR A 320 13.54 13.83 6.48
N ALA A 321 14.61 13.14 6.89
CA ALA A 321 15.08 13.10 8.27
C ALA A 321 15.36 14.50 8.83
N SER A 322 16.05 15.36 8.07
CA SER A 322 16.27 16.75 8.48
C SER A 322 14.96 17.54 8.66
N SER A 323 13.94 17.29 7.84
CA SER A 323 12.63 17.91 8.00
C SER A 323 11.89 17.37 9.23
N ILE A 324 11.94 16.06 9.47
CA ILE A 324 11.37 15.42 10.68
C ILE A 324 11.97 16.05 11.94
N GLU A 325 13.29 16.13 12.02
CA GLU A 325 13.99 16.72 13.17
C GLU A 325 13.63 18.20 13.37
N THR A 326 13.38 18.93 12.27
CA THR A 326 12.92 20.32 12.35
C THR A 326 11.55 20.40 13.03
N VAL A 327 10.59 19.58 12.63
CA VAL A 327 9.24 19.58 13.24
C VAL A 327 9.27 19.06 14.67
N ALA A 328 9.99 17.97 14.94
CA ALA A 328 10.15 17.42 16.29
C ALA A 328 10.79 18.44 17.26
N SER A 329 11.71 19.29 16.77
CA SER A 329 12.29 20.36 17.57
C SER A 329 11.27 21.43 17.99
N LEU A 330 10.28 21.72 17.14
CA LEU A 330 9.23 22.70 17.47
C LEU A 330 8.31 22.19 18.58
N TYR A 331 8.02 20.88 18.62
CA TYR A 331 7.33 20.24 19.73
C TYR A 331 8.19 20.25 21.00
N SER A 332 9.46 19.84 20.88
CA SER A 332 10.42 19.83 22.00
C SER A 332 10.56 21.20 22.66
N ASP A 333 10.50 22.27 21.87
CA ASP A 333 10.59 23.66 22.33
C ASP A 333 9.25 24.24 22.84
N GLY A 334 8.17 23.46 22.79
CA GLY A 334 6.82 23.89 23.16
C GLY A 334 6.26 25.00 22.29
N ILE A 335 6.69 25.05 21.02
CA ILE A 335 6.24 26.05 20.02
C ILE A 335 4.99 25.55 19.30
N LEU A 336 4.99 24.28 18.91
CA LEU A 336 3.77 23.62 18.46
C LEU A 336 2.91 23.24 19.67
N PRO A 337 1.58 23.35 19.57
CA PRO A 337 0.68 22.86 20.62
C PRO A 337 0.73 21.34 20.65
N GLU A 338 0.67 20.74 21.83
CA GLU A 338 0.56 19.29 21.96
C GLU A 338 -0.67 18.77 21.20
N PRO A 339 -0.53 17.69 20.40
CA PRO A 339 -1.65 17.14 19.65
C PRO A 339 -2.69 16.52 20.59
N GLU A 340 -3.97 16.56 20.22
CA GLU A 340 -5.06 16.02 21.06
C GLU A 340 -4.91 14.52 21.33
N TYR A 341 -4.25 13.80 20.41
CA TYR A 341 -3.95 12.37 20.48
C TYR A 341 -2.55 12.05 21.03
N ILE A 342 -1.92 12.95 21.81
CA ILE A 342 -0.55 12.75 22.32
C ILE A 342 -0.36 11.42 23.06
N ASP A 343 -1.37 10.94 23.79
CA ASP A 343 -1.32 9.68 24.54
C ASP A 343 -1.29 8.44 23.61
N GLU A 344 -1.62 8.60 22.34
CA GLU A 344 -1.54 7.55 21.32
C GLU A 344 -0.19 7.55 20.59
N LEU A 345 0.63 8.61 20.75
CA LEU A 345 1.88 8.76 20.01
C LEU A 345 2.98 7.87 20.59
N PRO A 346 3.54 6.94 19.79
CA PRO A 346 4.60 6.05 20.28
C PRO A 346 5.96 6.73 20.39
N SER A 347 6.15 7.92 19.79
CA SER A 347 7.47 8.56 19.63
C SER A 347 7.47 10.07 19.88
N TYR A 348 6.54 10.62 20.67
CA TYR A 348 6.54 12.05 20.98
C TYR A 348 7.91 12.50 21.55
N PRO A 349 8.56 13.56 21.06
CA PRO A 349 8.03 14.70 20.28
C PRO A 349 8.05 14.55 18.75
N TYR A 350 8.31 13.35 18.21
CA TYR A 350 8.27 13.11 16.77
C TYR A 350 6.81 12.97 16.27
N PRO A 351 6.45 13.60 15.14
CA PRO A 351 5.14 13.39 14.49
C PRO A 351 4.95 11.93 14.06
N ASP A 352 3.73 11.41 14.11
CA ASP A 352 3.39 10.09 13.54
C ASP A 352 2.81 10.25 12.14
N VAL A 353 3.67 10.15 11.12
CA VAL A 353 3.24 10.31 9.71
C VAL A 353 2.43 9.11 9.21
N LEU A 354 2.30 8.02 9.97
CA LEU A 354 1.39 6.93 9.61
C LEU A 354 -0.08 7.23 9.98
N ARG A 355 -0.37 8.34 10.66
CA ARG A 355 -1.76 8.82 10.87
C ARG A 355 -2.29 9.47 9.60
N PHE A 356 -2.89 8.67 8.72
CA PHE A 356 -3.32 9.16 7.40
C PHE A 356 -4.46 10.17 7.57
N TYR A 357 -4.33 11.32 6.89
CA TYR A 357 -5.33 12.41 6.89
C TYR A 357 -5.65 13.02 8.27
N ASP A 358 -4.83 12.74 9.29
CA ASP A 358 -5.06 13.12 10.68
C ASP A 358 -3.81 13.77 11.31
N GLN A 359 -3.04 14.52 10.50
CA GLN A 359 -1.90 15.28 10.98
C GLN A 359 -2.37 16.53 11.75
N ALA A 360 -1.81 16.78 12.94
CA ALA A 360 -2.29 17.84 13.84
C ALA A 360 -2.05 19.27 13.31
N THR A 361 -1.02 19.49 12.49
CA THR A 361 -0.65 20.82 12.01
C THR A 361 -0.28 20.84 10.52
N PRO A 362 -0.38 22.00 9.83
CA PRO A 362 -0.01 22.11 8.42
C PRO A 362 1.46 21.73 8.11
N ILE A 363 2.38 21.96 9.05
CA ILE A 363 3.79 21.58 8.86
C ILE A 363 4.00 20.06 8.98
N GLU A 364 3.14 19.36 9.72
CA GLU A 364 3.10 17.89 9.75
C GLU A 364 2.44 17.31 8.49
N GLU A 365 1.44 17.98 7.93
CA GLU A 365 0.88 17.60 6.62
C GLU A 365 1.93 17.71 5.49
N ASP A 366 2.78 18.75 5.53
CA ASP A 366 3.94 18.86 4.63
C ASP A 366 4.91 17.66 4.82
N LEU A 367 5.13 17.17 6.05
CA LEU A 367 5.94 15.96 6.29
C LEU A 367 5.27 14.70 5.74
N TRP A 368 3.96 14.57 5.93
CA TRP A 368 3.20 13.44 5.38
C TRP A 368 3.30 13.41 3.86
N LEU A 369 3.14 14.54 3.17
CA LEU A 369 3.34 14.66 1.72
C LEU A 369 4.78 14.37 1.29
N MET A 370 5.78 14.84 2.05
CA MET A 370 7.18 14.49 1.78
C MET A 370 7.39 12.99 1.77
N TRP A 371 6.81 12.27 2.73
CA TRP A 371 6.93 10.82 2.79
C TRP A 371 6.10 10.11 1.73
N MET A 372 4.78 10.33 1.74
CA MET A 372 3.80 9.51 1.03
C MET A 372 3.82 9.79 -0.47
N GLU A 373 4.16 11.00 -0.92
CA GLU A 373 4.16 11.38 -2.33
C GLU A 373 5.59 11.58 -2.87
N TYR A 374 6.32 12.56 -2.33
CA TYR A 374 7.54 13.04 -2.99
C TYR A 374 8.71 12.07 -2.85
N ARG A 375 8.97 11.58 -1.63
CA ARG A 375 10.01 10.59 -1.38
C ARG A 375 9.71 9.29 -2.13
N MET A 376 8.47 8.80 -2.10
CA MET A 376 8.05 7.61 -2.86
C MET A 376 8.38 7.75 -4.34
N ARG A 377 8.00 8.88 -4.96
CA ARG A 377 8.28 9.13 -6.37
C ARG A 377 9.76 9.27 -6.68
N THR A 378 10.55 9.87 -5.78
CA THR A 378 12.00 9.98 -5.95
C THR A 378 12.66 8.61 -6.13
N PHE A 379 12.48 7.69 -5.18
CA PHE A 379 13.18 6.41 -5.27
C PHE A 379 12.50 5.43 -6.22
N GLN A 380 11.16 5.33 -6.19
CA GLN A 380 10.46 4.41 -7.10
C GLN A 380 10.65 4.83 -8.56
N GLY A 381 10.72 6.13 -8.84
CA GLY A 381 11.04 6.64 -10.18
C GLY A 381 12.42 6.17 -10.65
N ALA A 382 13.43 6.19 -9.77
CA ALA A 382 14.75 5.66 -10.10
C ALA A 382 14.75 4.16 -10.37
N PHE A 383 14.08 3.36 -9.53
CA PHE A 383 14.00 1.89 -9.72
C PHE A 383 13.19 1.46 -10.94
N HIS A 384 12.27 2.29 -11.43
CA HIS A 384 11.54 2.05 -12.68
C HIS A 384 12.16 2.78 -13.88
N ALA A 385 13.42 3.21 -13.78
CA ALA A 385 14.18 3.89 -14.84
C ALA A 385 13.43 5.11 -15.44
N ASN A 386 12.75 5.87 -14.57
CA ASN A 386 11.99 7.05 -14.93
C ASN A 386 12.59 8.33 -14.33
N PRO A 387 13.40 9.07 -15.12
CA PRO A 387 14.06 10.27 -14.61
C PRO A 387 13.08 11.42 -14.34
N ASP A 388 11.95 11.48 -15.04
CA ASP A 388 10.97 12.56 -14.89
C ASP A 388 10.24 12.45 -13.54
N TYR A 389 9.77 11.24 -13.20
CA TYR A 389 9.19 10.95 -11.88
C TYR A 389 10.21 11.08 -10.76
N ALA A 390 11.43 10.57 -10.94
CA ALA A 390 12.48 10.70 -9.94
C ALA A 390 12.81 12.18 -9.64
N GLN A 391 12.89 13.02 -10.68
CA GLN A 391 13.29 14.42 -10.57
C GLN A 391 12.12 15.35 -10.30
N TRP A 392 11.18 15.49 -11.23
CA TRP A 392 10.20 16.57 -11.24
C TRP A 392 8.96 16.29 -10.39
N TYR A 393 8.59 15.03 -10.23
CA TYR A 393 7.47 14.63 -9.38
C TYR A 393 7.89 14.12 -7.99
N GLY A 394 9.18 13.84 -7.81
CA GLY A 394 9.76 13.36 -6.55
C GLY A 394 10.76 14.36 -5.94
N TRP A 395 11.99 14.39 -6.47
CA TRP A 395 13.10 15.10 -5.84
C TRP A 395 12.88 16.62 -5.71
N ALA A 396 12.37 17.27 -6.76
CA ALA A 396 12.10 18.70 -6.77
C ALA A 396 11.05 19.09 -5.70
N PRO A 397 9.83 18.52 -5.66
CA PRO A 397 8.87 18.85 -4.62
C PRO A 397 9.32 18.42 -3.22
N LEU A 398 10.10 17.34 -3.08
CA LEU A 398 10.73 16.97 -1.79
C LEU A 398 11.63 18.10 -1.27
N LYS A 399 12.50 18.63 -2.14
CA LYS A 399 13.40 19.75 -1.82
C LYS A 399 12.64 21.05 -1.53
N GLU A 400 11.62 21.36 -2.32
CA GLU A 400 10.78 22.54 -2.12
C GLU A 400 10.04 22.49 -0.78
N THR A 401 9.50 21.33 -0.44
CA THR A 401 8.80 21.13 0.84
C THR A 401 9.74 21.27 2.03
N ALA A 402 10.98 20.76 1.93
CA ALA A 402 11.99 21.00 2.95
C ALA A 402 12.33 22.49 3.13
N VAL A 403 12.25 23.31 2.07
CA VAL A 403 12.38 24.77 2.17
C VAL A 403 11.17 25.39 2.88
N ARG A 404 9.95 24.94 2.56
CA ARG A 404 8.73 25.39 3.24
C ARG A 404 8.75 25.10 4.73
N ILE A 405 9.09 23.87 5.12
CA ILE A 405 9.23 23.46 6.53
C ILE A 405 10.25 24.36 7.26
N LYS A 406 11.41 24.63 6.67
CA LYS A 406 12.43 25.52 7.26
C LYS A 406 11.97 26.99 7.35
N ALA A 407 11.15 27.45 6.43
CA ALA A 407 10.58 28.80 6.49
C ALA A 407 9.52 28.89 7.59
N GLU A 408 8.70 27.85 7.71
CA GLU A 408 7.64 27.75 8.71
C GLU A 408 8.21 27.64 10.13
N ASP A 409 9.23 26.81 10.35
CA ASP A 409 10.01 26.75 11.59
C ASP A 409 10.46 28.15 12.05
N LYS A 410 11.09 28.92 11.16
CA LYS A 410 11.54 30.30 11.45
C LYS A 410 10.38 31.22 11.80
N ARG A 411 9.26 31.12 11.07
CA ARG A 411 8.06 31.94 11.31
C ARG A 411 7.47 31.64 12.68
N LEU A 412 7.25 30.38 12.99
CA LEU A 412 6.67 29.92 14.27
C LEU A 412 7.56 30.33 15.46
N ARG A 413 8.88 30.15 15.33
CA ARG A 413 9.86 30.61 16.33
C ARG A 413 9.81 32.13 16.55
N ALA A 414 9.71 32.92 15.47
CA ALA A 414 9.60 34.37 15.57
C ALA A 414 8.29 34.82 16.25
N GLU A 415 7.17 34.15 15.95
CA GLU A 415 5.87 34.42 16.58
C GLU A 415 5.86 34.07 18.07
N ALA A 416 6.48 32.95 18.44
CA ALA A 416 6.66 32.55 19.84
C ALA A 416 7.52 33.57 20.61
N ALA A 417 8.62 34.05 20.01
CA ALA A 417 9.48 35.07 20.62
C ALA A 417 8.75 36.41 20.81
N GLY A 418 8.06 36.91 19.77
CA GLY A 418 7.29 38.15 19.86
C GLY A 418 6.09 38.07 20.82
N SER A 419 5.54 36.88 21.05
CA SER A 419 4.49 36.65 22.06
C SER A 419 5.04 36.66 23.49
N LYS A 420 6.26 36.11 23.71
CA LYS A 420 6.99 36.23 24.98
C LYS A 420 7.36 37.68 25.30
N GLU A 421 7.77 38.46 24.30
CA GLU A 421 8.08 39.89 24.48
C GLU A 421 6.84 40.72 24.85
N ARG A 422 5.72 40.54 24.12
CA ARG A 422 4.44 41.22 24.42
C ARG A 422 3.86 40.86 25.80
N THR A 423 4.02 39.61 26.25
CA THR A 423 3.58 39.19 27.59
C THR A 423 4.51 39.74 28.69
N GLY A 424 5.82 39.81 28.43
CA GLY A 424 6.79 40.48 29.31
C GLY A 424 6.54 41.98 29.46
N GLU A 425 6.25 42.68 28.37
CA GLU A 425 5.93 44.11 28.37
C GLU A 425 4.58 44.40 29.06
N ARG A 426 3.58 43.52 28.90
CA ARG A 426 2.30 43.60 29.61
C ARG A 426 2.42 43.30 31.12
N ARG A 427 3.42 42.50 31.53
CA ARG A 427 3.74 42.25 32.94
C ARG A 427 4.54 43.41 33.54
N SER A 428 5.49 43.97 32.80
CA SER A 428 6.28 45.17 33.15
C SER A 428 5.39 46.41 33.35
N THR A 429 4.43 46.66 32.45
CA THR A 429 3.48 47.78 32.56
C THR A 429 2.50 47.67 33.73
N ARG A 430 2.38 46.49 34.36
CA ARG A 430 1.56 46.29 35.57
C ARG A 430 2.32 46.55 36.87
N GLU A 431 3.64 46.72 36.80
CA GLU A 431 4.50 47.11 37.92
C GLU A 431 4.96 48.56 37.73
N SER A 432 4.17 49.52 38.20
CA SER A 432 4.63 50.89 38.46
C SER A 432 4.33 51.29 39.91
N PRO A 433 5.19 52.08 40.57
CA PRO A 433 5.25 52.15 42.02
C PRO A 433 4.20 53.09 42.63
N GLY A 434 3.46 52.55 43.62
CA GLY A 434 3.00 53.18 44.87
C GLY A 434 2.18 54.48 44.85
N PHE A 435 0.97 54.42 45.43
CA PHE A 435 0.43 55.53 46.23
C PHE A 435 -0.25 55.00 47.50
N ASN A 436 0.51 54.98 48.59
CA ASN A 436 -0.05 55.13 49.93
C ASN A 436 -0.53 56.58 50.08
N ALA A 437 -1.85 56.79 50.05
CA ALA A 437 -2.46 58.03 50.52
C ALA A 437 -3.59 57.68 51.48
N ILE A 438 -3.25 57.73 52.77
CA ILE A 438 -4.16 57.81 53.91
C ILE A 438 -4.99 59.08 53.76
N LEU A 439 -6.33 58.98 53.79
CA LEU A 439 -7.23 59.99 54.34
C LEU A 439 -8.56 59.32 54.73
N GLY A 440 -9.07 59.63 55.92
CA GLY A 440 -10.08 58.85 56.64
C GLY A 440 -11.54 59.31 56.55
N ILE A 441 -12.32 58.59 57.36
CA ILE A 441 -13.61 58.92 58.04
C ILE A 441 -14.92 58.79 57.20
N PRO A 442 -16.11 58.60 57.83
CA PRO A 442 -16.70 57.33 58.27
C PRO A 442 -18.11 57.06 57.69
N ALA A 443 -18.61 55.86 57.97
CA ALA A 443 -20.00 55.43 57.74
C ALA A 443 -21.04 56.31 58.48
N ILE A 444 -22.14 56.64 57.79
CA ILE A 444 -23.42 57.04 58.40
C ILE A 444 -24.55 56.20 57.79
N LEU A 445 -25.22 55.48 58.69
CA LEU A 445 -26.49 54.78 58.55
C LEU A 445 -27.64 55.76 58.27
N GLY A 446 -28.65 55.35 57.47
CA GLY A 446 -29.93 56.05 57.42
C GLY A 446 -30.93 55.60 56.34
N LEU A 447 -31.73 54.59 56.68
CA LEU A 447 -33.19 54.44 56.41
C LEU A 447 -33.83 54.98 55.10
N VAL A 448 -34.31 54.05 54.24
CA VAL A 448 -35.74 53.69 53.91
C VAL A 448 -36.73 54.85 53.59
N PRO A 449 -37.77 54.77 52.69
CA PRO A 449 -38.46 53.59 52.12
C PRO A 449 -38.89 53.61 50.62
N LEU A 450 -39.28 52.41 50.16
CA LEU A 450 -40.44 52.02 49.31
C LEU A 450 -41.17 53.07 48.43
N LEU A 451 -41.42 52.68 47.17
CA LEU A 451 -42.74 52.64 46.47
C LEU A 451 -42.47 52.17 45.01
N ARG A 452 -42.71 50.91 44.62
CA ARG A 452 -43.99 50.26 44.23
C ARG A 452 -44.59 50.76 42.88
N ARG A 453 -44.48 49.90 41.84
CA ARG A 453 -45.43 49.55 40.75
C ARG A 453 -44.58 49.00 39.57
N ARG A 454 -44.58 47.73 39.16
CA ARG A 454 -45.62 46.73 38.78
C ARG A 454 -46.67 47.24 37.78
N GLY A 455 -46.65 46.63 36.59
CA GLY A 455 -47.85 46.34 35.80
C GLY A 455 -47.62 46.40 34.29
N GLY A 456 -47.60 45.25 33.62
CA GLY A 456 -47.54 45.10 32.16
C GLY A 456 -46.93 43.75 31.80
#